data_AF-A0A957TZQ1-F1
#
_entry.id   AF-A0A957TZQ1-F1
#
_cell.length_a   1.000
_cell.length_b   1.000
_cell.length_c   1.000
_cell.angle_alpha   90.00
_cell.angle_beta   90.00
_cell.angle_gamma   90.00
#
_symmetry.space_group_name_H-M   'P 1'
#
loop_
_entity.id
_entity.type
_entity.pdbx_description
1 polymer ?
#
loop_
_entity_poly.entity_id
_entity_poly.type
_entity_poly.pdbx_seq_one_letter_code
_entity_poly.pdbx_strand_id
1 'polypeptide(L)'
;MNSIWTSAVFPPQDAWLGGFAVSYYYLGYWLLTTLGRLAGQPPEIAYNLGQACWYGLLLTGSFGVAYNLVARAQTDEGRGPAVSLAALAGGLLGAIFVAVAGNLQILLEWSYANGMSWPGLLNWFNVYNFPDNATVSNHWYINYDWWWWRSSRVIEDLDLL
;
A
#
# COMPACT_ATOMS: atom_id res chain seq x y z
N MET A 1 9.22 -15.47 -1.86
CA MET A 1 9.56 -16.21 -0.62
C MET A 1 9.91 -17.66 -0.89
N ASN A 2 9.14 -18.42 -1.68
CA ASN A 2 9.49 -19.81 -2.05
C ASN A 2 10.92 -19.97 -2.59
N SER A 3 11.37 -19.11 -3.50
CA SER A 3 12.77 -19.07 -3.95
C SER A 3 13.79 -18.99 -2.82
N ILE A 4 13.57 -18.10 -1.86
CA ILE A 4 14.45 -17.91 -0.69
C ILE A 4 14.39 -19.15 0.20
N TRP A 5 13.21 -19.76 0.33
CA TRP A 5 13.00 -20.95 1.12
C TRP A 5 13.75 -22.16 0.56
N THR A 6 13.82 -22.33 -0.76
CA THR A 6 14.42 -23.52 -1.38
C THR A 6 15.88 -23.33 -1.80
N SER A 7 16.37 -22.10 -1.88
CA SER A 7 17.76 -21.84 -2.27
C SER A 7 18.74 -22.20 -1.16
N ALA A 8 19.76 -22.99 -1.50
CA ALA A 8 20.84 -23.35 -0.56
C ALA A 8 21.88 -22.25 -0.37
N VAL A 9 21.97 -21.32 -1.34
CA VAL A 9 22.94 -20.23 -1.37
C VAL A 9 22.25 -18.91 -1.72
N PHE A 10 22.92 -17.80 -1.41
CA PHE A 10 22.50 -16.45 -1.78
C PHE A 10 23.41 -15.89 -2.89
N PRO A 11 22.87 -15.04 -3.79
CA PRO A 11 21.47 -14.65 -3.93
C PRO A 11 20.56 -15.83 -4.35
N PRO A 12 19.27 -15.82 -3.95
CA PRO A 12 18.37 -16.94 -4.20
C PRO A 12 18.04 -17.03 -5.70
N GLN A 13 17.71 -18.23 -6.16
CA GLN A 13 17.30 -18.47 -7.55
C GLN A 13 15.98 -17.77 -7.88
N ASP A 14 15.88 -17.18 -9.06
CA ASP A 14 14.66 -16.54 -9.53
C ASP A 14 13.56 -17.57 -9.83
N ALA A 15 12.36 -17.33 -9.29
CA ALA A 15 11.21 -18.24 -9.47
C ALA A 15 10.64 -18.21 -10.89
N TRP A 16 10.85 -17.10 -11.61
CA TRP A 16 10.29 -16.82 -12.92
C TRP A 16 11.34 -16.95 -14.03
N LEU A 17 12.61 -16.73 -13.72
CA LEU A 17 13.75 -16.89 -14.63
C LEU A 17 14.77 -17.88 -14.08
N GLY A 18 14.45 -19.17 -14.20
CA GLY A 18 15.27 -20.27 -13.69
C GLY A 18 16.72 -20.23 -14.19
N GLY A 19 17.66 -20.59 -13.31
CA GLY A 19 19.10 -20.56 -13.57
C GLY A 19 19.78 -19.21 -13.30
N PHE A 20 19.00 -18.17 -13.01
CA PHE A 20 19.51 -16.85 -12.64
C PHE A 20 19.17 -16.53 -11.19
N ALA A 21 19.92 -15.58 -10.62
CA ALA A 21 19.62 -15.03 -9.32
C ALA A 21 18.48 -14.01 -9.41
N VAL A 22 17.71 -13.86 -8.33
CA VAL A 22 16.74 -12.77 -8.20
C VAL A 22 17.48 -11.43 -8.22
N SER A 23 17.21 -10.60 -9.25
CA SER A 23 17.81 -9.25 -9.39
C SER A 23 17.11 -8.16 -8.57
N TYR A 24 16.00 -8.47 -7.89
CA TYR A 24 15.13 -7.50 -7.21
C TYR A 24 15.43 -7.31 -5.72
N TYR A 25 15.02 -6.17 -5.14
CA TYR A 25 15.09 -5.88 -3.69
C TYR A 25 14.28 -6.90 -2.85
N TYR A 26 14.89 -8.03 -2.49
CA TYR A 26 14.22 -9.13 -1.79
C TYR A 26 14.38 -9.11 -0.26
N LEU A 27 15.01 -8.07 0.32
CA LEU A 27 15.30 -7.99 1.76
C LEU A 27 14.05 -8.20 2.64
N GLY A 28 12.92 -7.58 2.29
CA GLY A 28 11.68 -7.75 3.04
C GLY A 28 11.19 -9.21 3.03
N TYR A 29 11.25 -9.86 1.87
CA TYR A 29 10.94 -11.28 1.75
C TYR A 29 11.94 -12.16 2.48
N TRP A 30 13.22 -11.77 2.53
CA TRP A 30 14.24 -12.51 3.27
C TRP A 30 14.01 -12.44 4.79
N LEU A 31 13.67 -11.26 5.32
CA LEU A 31 13.29 -11.08 6.72
C LEU A 31 12.08 -11.95 7.09
N LEU A 32 11.01 -11.88 6.29
CA LEU A 32 9.81 -12.71 6.51
C LEU A 32 10.09 -14.20 6.39
N THR A 33 10.92 -14.61 5.43
CA THR A 33 11.32 -16.01 5.25
C THR A 33 12.09 -16.52 6.48
N THR A 34 12.98 -15.69 7.02
CA THR A 34 13.78 -16.02 8.21
C THR A 34 12.89 -16.18 9.43
N LEU A 35 11.97 -15.23 9.67
CA LEU A 35 10.99 -15.30 10.76
C LEU A 35 10.06 -16.51 10.61
N GLY A 36 9.57 -16.78 9.40
CA GLY A 36 8.75 -17.97 9.10
C GLY A 36 9.48 -19.26 9.44
N ARG A 37 10.76 -19.39 9.05
CA ARG A 37 11.61 -20.55 9.40
C ARG A 37 11.77 -20.70 10.90
N LEU A 38 12.06 -19.62 11.63
CA LEU A 38 12.20 -19.65 13.09
C LEU A 38 10.89 -20.03 13.79
N ALA A 39 9.75 -19.63 13.24
CA ALA A 39 8.42 -19.96 13.75
C ALA A 39 7.90 -21.34 13.30
N GLY A 40 8.68 -22.08 12.49
CA GLY A 40 8.25 -23.36 11.91
C GLY A 40 7.04 -23.24 10.96
N GLN A 41 6.81 -22.06 10.36
CA GLN A 41 5.67 -21.81 9.48
C GLN A 41 6.09 -21.83 8.01
N PRO A 42 5.29 -22.45 7.13
CA PRO A 42 5.59 -22.49 5.70
C PRO A 42 5.47 -21.08 5.05
N PRO A 43 6.09 -20.87 3.87
CA PRO A 43 6.14 -19.57 3.20
C PRO A 43 4.79 -18.88 3.02
N GLU A 44 3.73 -19.61 2.68
CA GLU A 44 2.39 -19.07 2.46
C GLU A 44 1.76 -18.50 3.73
N ILE A 45 2.01 -19.12 4.89
CA ILE A 45 1.54 -18.60 6.19
C ILE A 45 2.38 -17.40 6.59
N ALA A 46 3.71 -17.53 6.53
CA ALA A 46 4.65 -16.47 6.90
C ALA A 46 4.49 -15.22 6.02
N TYR A 47 4.18 -15.39 4.74
CA TYR A 47 3.90 -14.28 3.82
C TYR A 47 2.65 -13.51 4.26
N ASN A 48 1.51 -14.19 4.42
CA ASN A 48 0.24 -13.52 4.72
C ASN A 48 0.28 -12.81 6.09
N LEU A 49 0.74 -13.51 7.13
CA LEU A 49 0.89 -12.90 8.46
C LEU A 49 1.94 -11.79 8.43
N GLY A 50 3.03 -12.02 7.71
CA GLY A 50 4.06 -11.02 7.48
C GLY A 50 3.48 -9.74 6.91
N GLN A 51 2.78 -9.79 5.78
CA GLN A 51 2.17 -8.60 5.17
C GLN A 51 1.29 -7.83 6.16
N ALA A 52 0.46 -8.52 6.95
CA ALA A 52 -0.34 -7.89 8.00
C ALA A 52 0.54 -7.20 9.06
N CYS A 53 1.64 -7.83 9.49
CA CYS A 53 2.60 -7.24 10.43
C CYS A 53 3.31 -6.02 9.84
N TRP A 54 3.80 -6.09 8.61
CA TRP A 54 4.44 -4.95 7.93
C TRP A 54 3.50 -3.77 7.83
N TYR A 55 2.23 -4.02 7.49
CA TYR A 55 1.21 -2.99 7.45
C TYR A 55 0.94 -2.40 8.85
N GLY A 56 0.81 -3.23 9.88
CA GLY A 56 0.66 -2.76 11.26
C GLY A 56 1.84 -1.90 11.74
N LEU A 57 3.07 -2.29 11.40
CA LEU A 57 4.28 -1.51 11.71
C LEU A 57 4.31 -0.17 10.96
N LEU A 58 3.89 -0.16 9.68
CA LEU A 58 3.74 1.06 8.90
C LEU A 58 2.79 2.04 9.60
N LEU A 59 1.57 1.58 9.94
CA LEU A 59 0.58 2.43 10.60
C LEU A 59 1.06 2.93 11.98
N THR A 60 1.71 2.07 12.74
CA THR A 60 2.28 2.42 14.06
C THR A 60 3.39 3.47 13.92
N GLY A 61 4.27 3.30 12.93
CA GLY A 61 5.33 4.26 12.62
C GLY A 61 4.78 5.61 12.16
N SER A 62 3.82 5.60 11.23
CA SER A 62 3.13 6.81 10.74
C SER A 62 2.41 7.55 11.87
N PHE A 63 1.72 6.82 12.76
CA PHE A 63 1.13 7.39 13.97
C PHE A 63 2.19 8.08 14.83
N GLY A 64 3.27 7.37 15.15
CA GLY A 64 4.33 7.88 16.01
C GLY A 64 4.98 9.15 15.45
N VAL A 65 5.27 9.17 14.15
CA VAL A 65 5.85 10.35 13.48
C VAL A 65 4.90 11.54 13.55
N ALA A 66 3.64 11.38 13.11
CA ALA A 66 2.68 12.48 13.07
C ALA A 66 2.31 12.98 14.48
N TYR A 67 2.16 12.07 15.44
CA TYR A 67 1.95 12.40 16.86
C TYR A 67 3.10 13.27 17.38
N ASN A 68 4.35 12.83 17.18
CA ASN A 68 5.52 13.53 17.71
C ASN A 68 5.70 14.91 17.08
N LEU A 69 5.41 15.06 15.79
CA LEU A 69 5.46 16.37 15.12
C LEU A 69 4.45 17.35 15.72
N VAL A 70 3.20 16.92 15.94
CA VAL A 70 2.17 17.78 16.54
C VAL A 70 2.47 18.08 18.00
N ALA A 71 2.88 17.07 18.78
CA ALA A 71 3.28 17.26 20.17
C ALA A 71 4.45 18.25 20.28
N ARG A 72 5.45 18.15 19.40
CA ARG A 72 6.59 19.06 19.37
C ARG A 72 6.17 20.50 19.08
N ALA A 73 5.33 20.71 18.06
CA ALA A 73 4.82 22.03 17.72
C ALA A 73 4.10 22.71 18.90
N GLN A 74 3.34 21.94 19.69
CA GLN A 74 2.64 22.46 20.86
C GLN A 74 3.58 22.82 22.01
N THR A 75 4.65 22.03 22.22
CA THR A 75 5.67 22.38 23.21
C THR A 75 6.39 23.68 22.86
N ASP A 76 6.64 23.91 21.56
CA ASP A 76 7.26 25.15 21.08
C ASP A 76 6.31 26.36 21.25
N GLU A 77 4.98 26.15 21.24
CA GLU A 77 3.95 27.15 21.56
C GLU A 77 3.76 27.40 23.07
N GLY A 78 4.59 26.78 23.93
CA GLY A 78 4.49 26.93 25.40
C GLY A 78 3.34 26.13 26.03
N ARG A 79 2.67 25.26 25.27
CA ARG A 79 1.72 24.27 25.82
C ARG A 79 2.56 23.11 26.35
N GLY A 80 2.54 22.89 27.67
CA GLY A 80 3.42 21.91 28.34
C GLY A 80 3.34 20.47 27.78
N PRO A 81 4.24 19.56 28.19
CA PRO A 81 4.49 18.25 27.57
C PRO A 81 3.41 17.18 27.82
N ALA A 82 2.14 17.57 27.96
CA ALA A 82 1.04 16.64 28.17
C ALA A 82 0.61 15.97 26.86
N VAL A 83 0.16 14.71 26.96
CA VAL A 83 -0.56 14.03 25.88
C VAL A 83 -1.75 14.90 25.50
N SER A 84 -1.71 15.50 24.31
CA SER A 84 -2.78 16.37 23.83
C SER A 84 -3.70 15.61 22.88
N LEU A 85 -4.99 15.95 22.91
CA LEU A 85 -5.97 15.40 21.98
C LEU A 85 -5.61 15.70 20.52
N ALA A 86 -5.00 16.85 20.27
CA ALA A 86 -4.53 17.21 18.93
C ALA A 86 -3.33 16.38 18.47
N ALA A 87 -2.39 16.00 19.36
CA ALA A 87 -1.31 15.10 19.01
C ALA A 87 -1.83 13.69 18.72
N LEU A 88 -2.77 13.18 19.54
CA LEU A 88 -3.47 11.92 19.27
C LEU A 88 -4.21 11.94 17.93
N ALA A 89 -4.97 13.01 17.66
CA ALA A 89 -5.66 13.20 16.39
C ALA A 89 -4.67 13.28 15.22
N GLY A 90 -3.57 14.01 15.37
CA GLY A 90 -2.51 14.11 14.36
C GLY A 90 -1.89 12.75 14.05
N GLY A 91 -1.58 11.95 15.07
CA GLY A 91 -1.12 10.57 14.91
C GLY A 91 -2.12 9.69 14.16
N LEU A 92 -3.39 9.68 14.60
CA LEU A 92 -4.45 8.88 13.98
C LEU A 92 -4.69 9.28 12.53
N LEU A 93 -4.79 10.58 12.26
CA LEU A 93 -4.94 11.11 10.91
C LEU A 93 -3.74 10.70 10.05
N GLY A 94 -2.51 10.90 10.54
CA GLY A 94 -1.30 10.50 9.81
C GLY A 94 -1.30 9.02 9.42
N ALA A 95 -1.64 8.13 10.35
CA ALA A 95 -1.75 6.70 10.07
C ALA A 95 -2.85 6.38 9.05
N ILE A 96 -4.05 6.95 9.19
CA ILE A 96 -5.18 6.73 8.27
C ILE A 96 -4.87 7.27 6.87
N PHE A 97 -4.27 8.45 6.76
CA PHE A 97 -3.87 9.01 5.48
C PHE A 97 -2.86 8.11 4.79
N VAL A 98 -1.85 7.60 5.49
CA VAL A 98 -0.89 6.64 4.91
C VAL A 98 -1.58 5.34 4.49
N ALA A 99 -2.53 4.84 5.28
CA ALA A 99 -3.30 3.63 4.97
C ALA A 99 -4.12 3.76 3.66
N VAL A 100 -4.73 4.93 3.45
CA VAL A 100 -5.78 5.09 2.43
C VAL A 100 -5.28 5.85 1.20
N ALA A 101 -4.31 6.77 1.32
CA ALA A 101 -3.92 7.67 0.24
C ALA A 101 -3.49 6.93 -1.04
N GLY A 102 -2.80 5.79 -0.91
CA GLY A 102 -2.39 4.97 -2.06
C GLY A 102 -3.52 4.20 -2.75
N ASN A 103 -4.73 4.18 -2.18
CA ASN A 103 -5.85 3.35 -2.63
C ASN A 103 -7.09 4.18 -3.01
N LEU A 104 -6.96 5.49 -3.20
CA LEU A 104 -8.09 6.39 -3.48
C LEU A 104 -8.80 6.08 -4.81
N GLN A 105 -8.08 5.53 -5.80
CA GLN A 105 -8.67 5.12 -7.08
C GLN A 105 -9.77 4.08 -6.90
N ILE A 106 -9.68 3.22 -5.88
CA ILE A 106 -10.71 2.22 -5.57
C ILE A 106 -12.06 2.89 -5.31
N LEU A 107 -12.06 4.05 -4.63
CA LEU A 107 -13.29 4.78 -4.32
C LEU A 107 -13.94 5.35 -5.59
N LEU A 108 -13.13 5.82 -6.55
CA LEU A 108 -13.62 6.35 -7.82
C LEU A 108 -14.15 5.25 -8.73
N GLU A 109 -13.42 4.14 -8.84
CA GLU A 109 -13.84 2.96 -9.61
C GLU A 109 -15.15 2.39 -9.03
N TRP A 110 -15.24 2.29 -7.70
CA TRP A 110 -16.44 1.81 -7.02
C TRP A 110 -17.62 2.78 -7.17
N SER A 111 -17.40 4.09 -7.05
CA SER A 111 -18.48 5.07 -7.24
C SER A 111 -19.00 5.02 -8.68
N TYR A 112 -18.09 4.95 -9.66
CA TYR A 112 -18.46 4.83 -11.07
C TYR A 112 -19.22 3.53 -11.34
N ALA A 113 -18.77 2.40 -10.76
CA ALA A 113 -19.45 1.11 -10.86
C ALA A 113 -20.90 1.16 -10.35
N ASN A 114 -21.20 2.06 -9.40
CA ASN A 114 -22.54 2.30 -8.82
C ASN A 114 -23.28 3.47 -9.50
N GLY A 115 -22.83 3.90 -10.68
CA GLY A 115 -23.48 4.94 -11.47
C GLY A 115 -23.20 6.38 -11.00
N MET A 116 -22.30 6.58 -10.03
CA MET A 116 -21.89 7.91 -9.56
C MET A 116 -20.60 8.34 -10.27
N SER A 117 -20.71 9.32 -11.16
CA SER A 117 -19.55 9.91 -11.87
C SER A 117 -19.13 11.24 -11.26
N TRP A 118 -17.82 11.47 -11.21
CA TRP A 118 -17.19 12.68 -10.65
C TRP A 118 -16.27 13.34 -11.68
N PRO A 119 -16.79 14.00 -12.74
CA PRO A 119 -16.00 14.42 -13.89
C PRO A 119 -14.74 15.23 -13.54
N GLY A 120 -14.84 16.13 -12.55
CA GLY A 120 -13.69 16.93 -12.10
C GLY A 120 -12.59 16.10 -11.44
N LEU A 121 -12.95 15.11 -10.61
CA LEU A 121 -11.97 14.21 -9.99
C LEU A 121 -11.39 13.24 -11.01
N LEU A 122 -12.22 12.70 -11.91
CA LEU A 122 -11.77 11.83 -13.01
C LEU A 122 -10.70 12.53 -13.85
N ASN A 123 -10.96 13.77 -14.24
CA ASN A 123 -10.00 14.58 -15.01
C ASN A 123 -8.75 14.96 -14.20
N TRP A 124 -8.88 15.17 -12.88
CA TRP A 124 -7.73 15.47 -12.02
C TRP A 124 -6.80 14.27 -11.87
N PHE A 125 -7.35 13.08 -11.61
CA PHE A 125 -6.56 11.86 -11.45
C PHE A 125 -6.05 11.32 -12.78
N ASN A 126 -6.80 11.56 -13.87
CA ASN A 126 -6.46 11.19 -15.25
C ASN A 126 -5.87 9.78 -15.38
N VAL A 127 -6.52 8.80 -14.75
CA VAL A 127 -6.05 7.41 -14.73
C VAL A 127 -6.26 6.80 -16.10
N TYR A 128 -5.18 6.27 -16.68
CA TYR A 128 -5.18 5.66 -18.00
C TYR A 128 -6.30 4.63 -18.16
N ASN A 129 -7.09 4.73 -19.24
CA ASN A 129 -8.25 3.87 -19.55
C ASN A 129 -9.42 3.91 -18.54
N PHE A 130 -9.51 4.92 -17.67
CA PHE A 130 -10.66 5.14 -16.79
C PHE A 130 -11.28 6.52 -17.07
N PRO A 131 -12.59 6.60 -17.39
CA PRO A 131 -13.62 5.58 -17.26
C PRO A 131 -13.89 4.71 -18.50
N ASP A 132 -13.16 4.87 -19.60
CA ASP A 132 -13.50 4.23 -20.88
C ASP A 132 -13.64 2.70 -20.83
N ASN A 133 -12.82 2.02 -20.01
CA ASN A 133 -12.89 0.58 -19.78
C ASN A 133 -13.59 0.20 -18.47
N ALA A 134 -14.32 1.13 -17.84
CA ALA A 134 -15.14 0.85 -16.68
C ALA A 134 -16.61 0.65 -17.07
N THR A 135 -17.34 -0.14 -16.28
CA THR A 135 -18.76 -0.39 -16.51
C THR A 135 -19.57 -0.13 -15.25
N VAL A 136 -20.80 0.34 -15.43
CA VAL A 136 -21.77 0.46 -14.32
C VAL A 136 -22.36 -0.92 -14.07
N SER A 137 -22.03 -1.53 -12.93
CA SER A 137 -22.48 -2.87 -12.55
C SER A 137 -23.47 -2.87 -11.39
N ASN A 138 -23.52 -1.82 -10.57
CA ASN A 138 -24.33 -1.72 -9.34
C ASN A 138 -24.10 -2.87 -8.34
N HIS A 139 -22.92 -3.47 -8.38
CA HIS A 139 -22.49 -4.47 -7.42
C HIS A 139 -21.79 -3.82 -6.22
N TRP A 140 -21.78 -4.53 -5.09
CA TRP A 140 -21.01 -4.08 -3.91
C TRP A 140 -19.50 -4.08 -4.16
N TYR A 141 -19.03 -4.82 -5.18
CA TYR A 141 -17.64 -4.96 -5.59
C TYR A 141 -17.45 -4.63 -7.08
N ILE A 142 -16.21 -4.33 -7.46
CA ILE A 142 -15.85 -4.06 -8.86
C ILE A 142 -15.54 -5.38 -9.57
N ASN A 143 -16.25 -5.65 -10.67
CA ASN A 143 -16.23 -6.95 -11.36
C ASN A 143 -15.87 -6.85 -12.86
N TYR A 144 -15.33 -5.72 -13.31
CA TYR A 144 -14.92 -5.50 -14.69
C TYR A 144 -13.40 -5.33 -14.80
N ASP A 145 -12.85 -5.80 -15.91
CA ASP A 145 -11.46 -5.54 -16.34
C ASP A 145 -10.37 -5.86 -15.28
N TRP A 146 -9.12 -5.53 -15.58
CA TRP A 146 -7.99 -5.49 -14.65
C TRP A 146 -7.96 -4.17 -13.86
N TRP A 147 -9.12 -3.75 -13.33
CA TRP A 147 -9.31 -2.43 -12.69
C TRP A 147 -8.30 -2.13 -11.56
N TRP A 148 -7.95 -3.15 -10.76
CA TRP A 148 -6.99 -3.03 -9.67
C TRP A 148 -5.56 -2.83 -10.19
N TRP A 149 -5.22 -3.40 -11.34
CA TRP A 149 -3.93 -3.22 -12.00
C TRP A 149 -3.86 -1.89 -12.75
N ARG A 150 -4.97 -1.44 -13.36
CA ARG A 150 -5.09 -0.10 -13.96
C ARG A 150 -4.75 0.98 -12.94
N SER A 151 -5.20 0.83 -11.70
CA SER A 151 -4.88 1.73 -10.58
C SER A 151 -3.37 1.85 -10.26
N SER A 152 -2.55 0.89 -10.70
CA SER A 152 -1.08 0.96 -10.59
C SER A 152 -0.42 1.80 -11.70
N ARG A 153 -1.15 2.14 -12.76
CA ARG A 153 -0.69 2.93 -13.90
C ARG A 153 -1.28 4.33 -13.82
N VAL A 154 -0.54 5.21 -13.16
CA VAL A 154 -1.02 6.56 -12.85
C VAL A 154 -0.76 7.54 -14.01
N ILE A 155 0.04 7.17 -15.00
CA ILE A 155 0.49 8.09 -16.06
C ILE A 155 0.20 7.46 -17.42
N GLU A 156 -0.65 8.15 -18.19
CA GLU A 156 -0.72 8.00 -19.63
C GLU A 156 0.51 8.67 -20.26
N ASP A 157 1.19 7.98 -21.17
CA ASP A 157 2.30 8.59 -21.92
C ASP A 157 1.72 9.66 -22.83
N LEU A 158 1.85 10.93 -22.42
CA LEU A 158 1.41 12.07 -23.21
C LEU A 158 2.46 12.34 -24.30
N ASP A 159 2.13 12.04 -25.54
CA ASP A 159 2.91 12.53 -26.68
C ASP A 159 2.78 14.06 -26.75
N LEU A 160 3.92 14.76 -26.80
CA LEU A 160 3.99 16.23 -26.85
C LEU A 160 3.71 16.81 -28.26
N LEU A 161 3.01 16.08 -29.12
CA LEU A 161 2.74 16.47 -30.52
C LEU A 161 1.28 16.85 -30.74
#